data_AF-A0A315G8Z5-F1
#
_entry.id   AF-A0A315G8Z5-F1
#
_cell.length_a   1.000
_cell.length_b   1.000
_cell.length_c   1.000
_cell.angle_alpha   90.00
_cell.angle_beta   90.00
_cell.angle_gamma   90.00
#
_symmetry.space_group_name_H-M   'P 1'
#
loop_
_entity.id
_entity.type
_entity.pdbx_description
1 polymer ?
#
loop_
_entity_poly.entity_id
_entity_poly.type
_entity_poly.pdbx_seq_one_letter_code
_entity_poly.pdbx_strand_id
1 'polypeptide(L)' 'MTTTHQVHVTDTNNRSRGLMSVDIDFDDVGPCLLTHDGQQYVFTHKSGLNSETGVAVREMASPSDARLWITLDATCIWED' A
#
# COMPACT_ATOMS: atom_id res chain seq x y z
N MET A 1 2.57 -15.83 0.01
CA MET A 1 3.44 -16.08 1.17
C MET A 1 3.63 -14.73 1.79
N THR A 2 3.14 -14.55 3.01
CA THR A 2 3.11 -13.23 3.63
C THR A 2 4.49 -12.88 4.16
N THR A 3 4.99 -11.69 3.81
CA THR A 3 6.28 -11.16 4.27
C THR A 3 6.07 -9.82 4.96
N THR A 4 6.83 -9.57 6.03
CA THR A 4 6.83 -8.27 6.71
C THR A 4 7.82 -7.32 6.04
N HIS A 5 7.35 -6.15 5.64
CA HIS A 5 8.14 -5.07 5.04
C HIS A 5 8.20 -3.84 5.93
N GLN A 6 9.30 -3.10 5.86
CA GLN A 6 9.37 -1.74 6.37
C GLN A 6 8.98 -0.78 5.25
N VAL A 7 7.88 -0.06 5.44
CA VAL A 7 7.27 0.77 4.40
C VAL A 7 7.16 2.21 4.90
N HIS A 8 7.51 3.18 4.07
CA HIS A 8 7.27 4.59 4.37
C HIS A 8 5.79 4.91 4.18
N VAL A 9 5.12 5.37 5.22
CA VAL A 9 3.68 5.66 5.19
C VAL A 9 3.45 7.17 5.20
N THR A 10 2.60 7.63 4.29
CA THR A 10 2.08 9.00 4.25
C THR A 10 0.58 8.95 4.54
N ASP A 11 0.10 9.75 5.49
CA ASP A 11 -1.31 9.78 5.88
C ASP A 11 -2.18 10.56 4.87
N THR A 12 -3.51 10.52 5.08
CA THR A 12 -4.52 11.22 4.27
C THR A 12 -4.39 12.76 4.30
N ASN A 13 -3.62 13.30 5.22
CA ASN A 13 -3.30 14.73 5.33
C ASN A 13 -1.94 15.08 4.71
N ASN A 14 -1.37 14.16 3.91
CA ASN A 14 -0.07 14.25 3.28
C ASN A 14 1.09 14.42 4.28
N ARG A 15 0.97 13.85 5.49
CA ARG A 15 2.01 13.87 6.52
C ARG A 15 2.69 12.52 6.59
N SER A 16 4.03 12.55 6.70
CA SER A 16 4.80 11.33 6.93
C SER A 16 4.48 10.75 8.31
N ARG A 17 4.07 9.48 8.32
CA ARG A 17 3.96 8.64 9.53
C ARG A 17 5.27 7.88 9.83
N GLY A 18 6.26 8.00 8.95
CA GLY A 18 7.56 7.32 9.08
C GLY A 18 7.55 5.90 8.52
N LEU A 19 8.54 5.10 8.94
CA LEU A 19 8.62 3.67 8.62
C LEU A 19 7.67 2.87 9.51
N MET A 20 6.87 2.01 8.90
CA MET A 20 5.94 1.13 9.58
C MET A 20 6.12 -0.31 9.09
N SER A 21 5.87 -1.27 9.98
CA SER A 21 5.89 -2.70 9.62
C SER A 21 4.55 -3.08 9.02
N VAL A 22 4.57 -3.66 7.82
CA VAL A 22 3.36 -4.07 7.09
C VAL A 22 3.54 -5.51 6.63
N ASP A 23 2.57 -6.36 6.89
CA ASP A 23 2.55 -7.74 6.38
C ASP A 23 1.88 -7.74 5.00
N ILE A 24 2.55 -8.31 4.00
CA ILE A 24 2.15 -8.20 2.59
C ILE A 24 2.24 -9.57 1.90
N ASP A 25 1.22 -9.93 1.14
CA ASP A 25 1.30 -10.97 0.11
C ASP A 25 1.41 -10.34 -1.27
N PHE A 26 2.19 -11.00 -2.13
CA PHE A 26 2.42 -10.60 -3.51
C PHE A 26 1.82 -11.61 -4.49
N ASP A 27 1.31 -11.10 -5.60
CA ASP A 27 1.10 -11.86 -6.83
C ASP A 27 2.31 -11.69 -7.78
N ASP A 28 2.20 -12.19 -9.02
CA ASP A 28 3.29 -12.13 -10.01
C ASP A 28 3.72 -10.71 -10.41
N VAL A 29 2.95 -9.68 -10.05
CA VAL A 29 3.19 -8.28 -10.44
C VAL A 29 3.42 -7.36 -9.23
N GLY A 30 2.81 -7.62 -8.07
CA GLY A 30 2.99 -6.77 -6.89
C GLY A 30 2.09 -7.13 -5.70
N PRO A 31 1.96 -6.22 -4.71
CA PRO A 31 1.13 -6.43 -3.52
C PRO A 31 -0.33 -6.74 -3.89
N CYS A 32 -0.87 -7.84 -3.40
CA CYS A 32 -2.26 -8.26 -3.65
C CYS A 32 -3.12 -8.28 -2.37
N LEU A 33 -2.48 -8.42 -1.20
CA LEU A 33 -3.10 -8.35 0.11
C LEU A 33 -2.09 -7.74 1.09
N LEU A 34 -2.54 -6.87 1.99
CA LEU A 34 -1.70 -6.42 3.10
C LEU A 34 -2.48 -6.17 4.38
N THR A 35 -1.79 -6.23 5.51
CA THR A 35 -2.29 -5.83 6.82
C THR A 35 -1.49 -4.64 7.33
N HIS A 36 -2.17 -3.50 7.47
CA HIS A 36 -1.63 -2.21 7.92
C HIS A 36 -2.52 -1.68 9.04
N ASP A 37 -1.93 -1.29 10.17
CA ASP A 37 -2.66 -0.82 11.38
C ASP A 37 -3.80 -1.76 11.84
N GLY A 38 -3.60 -3.07 11.70
CA GLY A 38 -4.60 -4.07 12.08
C GLY A 38 -5.79 -4.18 11.12
N GLN A 39 -5.76 -3.44 10.01
CA GLN A 39 -6.76 -3.48 8.95
C GLN A 39 -6.20 -4.16 7.70
N GLN A 40 -7.02 -4.99 7.07
CA GLN A 40 -6.65 -5.70 5.86
C GLN A 40 -7.12 -4.92 4.62
N TYR A 41 -6.25 -4.84 3.62
CA TYR A 41 -6.51 -4.20 2.34
C TYR A 41 -6.23 -5.17 1.20
N VAL A 42 -7.13 -5.20 0.21
CA VAL A 42 -7.06 -6.08 -0.95
C VAL A 42 -6.88 -5.23 -2.20
N PHE A 43 -6.08 -5.72 -3.15
CA PHE A 43 -5.90 -5.06 -4.44
C PHE A 43 -7.24 -4.89 -5.17
N THR A 44 -7.57 -3.67 -5.57
CA THR A 44 -8.86 -3.34 -6.21
C THR A 44 -8.90 -3.65 -7.71
N HIS A 45 -7.85 -4.28 -8.25
CA HIS A 45 -7.57 -4.40 -9.68
C HIS A 45 -7.25 -3.07 -10.39
N LYS A 46 -7.01 -1.99 -9.64
CA LYS A 46 -6.61 -0.69 -10.18
C LYS A 46 -5.12 -0.41 -9.91
N SER A 47 -4.36 -0.29 -11.00
CA SER A 47 -2.96 0.14 -10.97
C SER A 47 -2.81 1.52 -11.58
N GLY A 48 -1.75 2.24 -11.22
CA GLY A 48 -1.47 3.58 -11.72
C GLY A 48 -0.01 3.97 -11.58
N LEU A 49 0.27 5.24 -11.85
CA LEU A 49 1.56 5.87 -11.56
C LEU A 49 1.32 6.96 -10.52
N ASN A 50 2.17 7.00 -9.50
CA ASN A 50 2.21 8.13 -8.58
C ASN A 50 2.58 9.40 -9.38
N SER A 51 1.77 10.45 -9.28
CA SER A 51 1.89 11.65 -10.12
C SER A 51 3.14 12.49 -9.84
N GLU A 52 3.72 12.38 -8.64
CA GLU A 52 4.90 13.16 -8.25
C GLU A 52 6.20 12.43 -8.61
N THR A 53 6.23 11.12 -8.43
CA THR A 53 7.45 10.30 -8.55
C THR A 53 7.50 9.49 -9.85
N GLY A 54 6.36 9.29 -10.52
CA GLY A 54 6.24 8.41 -11.68
C GLY A 54 6.33 6.92 -11.37
N VAL A 55 6.38 6.53 -10.09
CA VAL A 55 6.52 5.14 -9.66
C VAL A 55 5.19 4.38 -9.80
N ALA A 56 5.25 3.13 -10.24
CA ALA A 56 4.08 2.27 -10.36
C ALA A 56 3.49 1.90 -9.00
N VAL A 57 2.17 2.03 -8.88
CA VAL A 57 1.41 1.81 -7.65
C VAL A 57 0.15 0.98 -7.90
N ARG A 58 -0.36 0.36 -6.84
CA ARG A 58 -1.67 -0.29 -6.79
C ARG A 58 -2.56 0.38 -5.76
N GLU A 59 -3.84 0.52 -6.08
CA GLU A 59 -4.87 0.87 -5.10
C GLU A 59 -5.27 -0.38 -4.33
N MET A 60 -5.36 -0.24 -3.01
CA MET A 60 -5.80 -1.27 -2.09
C MET A 60 -6.98 -0.72 -1.30
N ALA A 61 -8.00 -1.55 -1.07
CA ALA A 61 -9.17 -1.17 -0.31
C ALA A 61 -9.48 -2.20 0.77
N SER A 62 -9.94 -1.70 1.92
CA SER A 62 -10.48 -2.52 2.98
C SER A 62 -11.98 -2.79 2.79
N PRO A 63 -12.61 -3.70 3.57
CA PRO A 63 -14.05 -3.95 3.49
C PRO A 63 -14.94 -2.74 3.79
N SER A 64 -14.42 -1.76 4.55
CA SER A 64 -15.12 -0.50 4.85
C SER A 64 -14.79 0.63 3.86
N ASP A 65 -14.15 0.31 2.72
CA ASP A 65 -13.71 1.25 1.68
C ASP A 65 -12.73 2.33 2.16
N ALA A 66 -12.00 2.09 3.26
CA ALA A 66 -10.77 2.84 3.51
C ALA A 66 -9.72 2.41 2.48
N ARG A 67 -8.99 3.37 1.90
CA ARG A 67 -8.12 3.13 0.76
C ARG A 67 -6.68 3.52 1.05
N LEU A 68 -5.78 2.94 0.27
CA LEU A 68 -4.40 3.36 0.20
C LEU A 68 -3.83 2.98 -1.16
N TRP A 69 -2.70 3.59 -1.49
CA TRP A 69 -1.88 3.26 -2.62
C TRP A 69 -0.53 2.73 -2.14
N ILE A 70 -0.03 1.67 -2.78
CA ILE A 70 1.26 1.05 -2.45
C ILE A 70 2.12 0.87 -3.69
N THR A 71 3.43 1.09 -3.59
CA THR A 71 4.37 0.79 -4.69
C THR A 71 4.50 -0.71 -4.95
N LEU A 72 4.82 -1.10 -6.18
CA LEU A 72 4.97 -2.52 -6.52
C LEU A 72 6.09 -3.23 -5.76
N ASP A 73 7.11 -2.49 -5.31
CA ASP A 73 8.22 -2.99 -4.50
C ASP A 73 7.97 -2.87 -2.98
N ALA A 74 6.77 -2.44 -2.57
CA ALA A 74 6.36 -2.30 -1.17
C ALA A 74 7.29 -1.42 -0.32
N THR A 75 7.75 -0.30 -0.88
CA THR A 75 8.62 0.67 -0.18
C THR A 75 7.85 1.89 0.33
N CYS A 76 6.74 2.26 -0.32
CA CYS A 76 5.90 3.40 0.08
C CYS A 76 4.40 3.08 0.07
N ILE A 77 3.68 3.64 1.05
CA ILE A 77 2.22 3.66 1.14
C ILE A 77 1.74 5.12 1.24
N TRP A 78 0.63 5.43 0.56
CA TRP A 78 -0.14 6.66 0.72
C TRP A 78 -1.57 6.30 1.10
N GLU A 79 -2.01 6.71 2.29
CA GLU A 79 -3.39 6.54 2.73
C GLU A 79 -4.30 7.52 2.00
N ASP A 80 -5.51 7.08 1.65
CA ASP A 80 -6.54 7.84 0.91
C ASP A 80 -7.87 7.85 1.69
#